data_AF-A0A256YUZ2-F1
#
_entry.id   AF-A0A256YUZ2-F1
#
_cell.length_a   1.000
_cell.length_b   1.000
_cell.length_c   1.000
_cell.angle_alpha   90.00
_cell.angle_beta   90.00
_cell.angle_gamma   90.00
#
_symmetry.space_group_name_H-M   'P 1'
#
loop_
_entity.id
_entity.type
_entity.pdbx_description
1 polymer ?
#
loop_
_entity_poly.entity_id
_entity_poly.type
_entity_poly.pdbx_seq_one_letter_code
_entity_poly.pdbx_strand_id
1 'polypeptide(L)' 'MLKAMAVLIRNTTWKCGRVERLIIDHLRNHLRVHGIPQTTVNEMLEHFKLKGKAKSEFFDALKRLERRRIIKIDLP' A
#
# COMPACT_ATOMS: atom_id res chain seq x y z
N MET A 1 -10.77 11.67 -10.05
CA MET A 1 -9.50 11.10 -9.54
C MET A 1 -9.89 9.99 -8.57
N LEU A 2 -9.76 8.72 -8.96
CA LEU A 2 -10.22 7.58 -8.15
C LEU A 2 -9.48 7.57 -6.81
N LYS A 3 -10.20 7.84 -5.70
CA LYS A 3 -9.65 7.80 -4.34
C LYS A 3 -9.59 6.34 -3.88
N ALA A 4 -8.74 5.53 -4.50
CA ALA A 4 -8.51 4.17 -4.05
C ALA A 4 -7.91 4.18 -2.63
N MET A 5 -8.54 3.48 -1.69
CA MET A 5 -8.06 3.28 -0.33
C MET A 5 -7.37 1.93 -0.22
N ALA A 6 -6.13 1.93 0.25
CA ALA A 6 -5.41 0.70 0.60
C ALA A 6 -5.64 0.40 2.08
N VAL A 7 -6.24 -0.75 2.37
CA VAL A 7 -6.50 -1.24 3.74
C VAL A 7 -5.63 -2.46 4.01
N LEU A 8 -4.87 -2.45 5.10
CA LEU A 8 -4.08 -3.60 5.54
C LEU A 8 -4.99 -4.64 6.20
N ILE A 9 -5.05 -5.83 5.59
CA ILE A 9 -5.85 -6.97 6.08
C ILE A 9 -4.98 -7.94 6.88
N ARG A 10 -3.76 -8.21 6.40
CA ARG A 10 -2.82 -9.13 7.05
C ARG A 10 -1.48 -8.47 7.25
N ASN A 11 -0.97 -8.56 8.47
CA ASN A 11 0.32 -8.00 8.80
C ASN A 11 1.49 -8.97 8.52
N THR A 12 1.68 -9.36 7.25
CA THR A 12 2.74 -10.30 6.86
C THR A 12 3.57 -9.78 5.69
N THR A 13 4.89 -9.99 5.77
CA THR A 13 5.87 -9.63 4.72
C THR A 13 6.50 -10.87 4.07
N TRP A 14 5.88 -12.05 4.23
CA TRP A 14 6.39 -13.30 3.66
C TRP A 14 6.43 -13.26 2.14
N LYS A 15 7.60 -13.57 1.57
CA LYS A 15 7.88 -13.44 0.12
C LYS A 15 7.56 -12.05 -0.44
N CYS A 16 7.59 -11.01 0.39
CA CYS A 16 7.45 -9.63 -0.07
C CYS A 16 8.82 -9.03 -0.42
N GLY A 17 8.93 -8.43 -1.59
CA GLY A 17 10.07 -7.64 -2.06
C GLY A 17 10.11 -6.24 -1.45
N ARG A 18 11.07 -5.41 -1.92
CA ARG A 18 11.34 -4.09 -1.34
C ARG A 18 10.13 -3.14 -1.38
N VAL A 19 9.46 -3.03 -2.52
CA VAL A 19 8.32 -2.11 -2.71
C VAL A 19 7.11 -2.57 -1.89
N GLU A 20 6.85 -3.87 -1.84
CA GLU A 20 5.76 -4.46 -1.07
C GLU A 20 5.96 -4.24 0.44
N ARG A 21 7.19 -4.40 0.94
CA ARG A 21 7.51 -4.08 2.34
C ARG A 21 7.33 -2.61 2.66
N LEU A 22 7.73 -1.70 1.76
CA LEU A 22 7.51 -0.26 1.90
C LEU A 22 6.02 0.07 2.08
N ILE A 23 5.15 -0.54 1.27
CA ILE A 23 3.70 -0.39 1.36
C ILE A 23 3.19 -0.91 2.72
N ILE A 24 3.59 -2.13 3.10
CA ILE A 24 3.14 -2.75 4.35
C ILE A 24 3.62 -1.94 5.56
N ASP A 25 4.88 -1.53 5.61
CA ASP A 25 5.44 -0.77 6.73
C ASP A 25 4.79 0.61 6.86
N HIS A 26 4.44 1.25 5.74
CA HIS A 26 3.70 2.51 5.77
C HIS A 26 2.29 2.32 6.37
N LEU A 27 1.54 1.30 5.92
CA LEU A 27 0.23 0.95 6.49
C LEU A 27 0.32 0.55 7.97
N ARG A 28 1.36 -0.21 8.33
CA ARG A 28 1.64 -0.66 9.69
C ARG A 28 1.99 0.52 10.61
N ASN A 29 2.74 1.50 10.11
CA ASN A 29 3.03 2.74 10.83
C ASN A 29 1.78 3.62 10.94
N HIS A 30 0.96 3.71 9.89
CA HIS A 30 -0.30 4.44 9.93
C HIS A 30 -1.27 3.86 10.97
N LEU A 31 -1.35 2.53 11.07
CA LEU A 31 -2.07 1.84 12.15
C LEU A 31 -1.49 2.21 13.53
N ARG A 32 -0.17 2.24 13.68
CA ARG A 32 0.49 2.56 14.95
C ARG A 32 0.28 4.01 15.39
N VAL A 33 0.28 4.97 14.46
CA VAL A 33 0.21 6.41 14.77
C VAL A 33 -1.24 6.89 14.85
N HIS A 34 -2.09 6.47 13.92
CA HIS A 34 -3.46 6.97 13.80
C HIS A 34 -4.53 5.98 14.28
N GLY A 35 -4.15 4.74 14.59
CA GLY A 35 -5.10 3.68 14.96
C GLY A 35 -5.87 3.09 13.78
N ILE A 36 -5.56 3.50 12.54
CA ILE A 36 -6.30 3.10 11.34
C ILE A 36 -5.36 2.39 10.35
N PRO A 37 -5.64 1.14 9.95
CA PRO A 37 -4.80 0.37 9.03
C PRO A 37 -5.06 0.72 7.56
N GLN A 38 -5.39 1.98 7.24
CA GLN A 38 -5.75 2.39 5.89
C GLN A 38 -5.16 3.75 5.52
N THR A 39 -4.85 3.93 4.25
CA THR A 39 -4.45 5.22 3.66
C THR A 39 -4.93 5.29 2.21
N THR A 40 -4.92 6.47 1.61
CA THR A 40 -5.21 6.61 0.18
C THR A 40 -3.99 6.26 -0.65
N VAL A 41 -4.22 5.63 -1.81
CA VAL A 41 -3.13 5.33 -2.76
C VAL A 41 -2.41 6.61 -3.21
N ASN A 42 -3.13 7.74 -3.31
CA ASN A 42 -2.54 9.03 -3.65
C ASN A 42 -1.58 9.54 -2.56
N GLU A 43 -1.97 9.45 -1.29
CA GLU A 43 -1.12 9.86 -0.18
C GLU A 43 0.20 9.06 -0.17
N MET A 44 0.13 7.76 -0.42
CA MET A 44 1.33 6.93 -0.56
C MET A 44 2.21 7.37 -1.75
N LEU A 45 1.61 7.67 -2.90
CA LEU A 45 2.36 8.15 -4.08
C LEU A 45 3.08 9.47 -3.79
N GLU A 46 2.43 10.39 -3.09
CA GLU A 46 3.00 11.68 -2.68
C GLU A 46 4.09 11.49 -1.63
N HIS A 47 3.84 10.67 -0.60
CA HIS A 47 4.78 10.38 0.47
C HIS A 47 6.08 9.74 -0.06
N PHE A 48 5.96 8.77 -0.97
CA PHE A 48 7.11 8.10 -1.59
C PHE A 48 7.69 8.86 -2.79
N LYS A 49 7.11 10.01 -3.17
CA LYS A 49 7.52 10.83 -4.32
C LYS A 49 7.66 10.02 -5.62
N LEU A 50 6.77 9.05 -5.83
CA LEU A 50 6.89 8.07 -6.92
C LEU A 50 6.56 8.70 -8.28
N LYS A 51 7.51 8.65 -9.21
CA LYS A 51 7.37 9.15 -10.58
C LYS A 51 7.83 8.11 -11.62
N GLY A 52 7.26 8.18 -12.82
CA GLY A 52 7.66 7.33 -13.96
C GLY A 52 7.60 5.83 -13.64
N LYS A 53 8.69 5.11 -13.91
CA LYS A 53 8.81 3.65 -13.74
C LYS A 53 8.51 3.18 -12.30
N ALA A 54 8.88 3.96 -11.29
CA ALA A 54 8.64 3.62 -9.89
C ALA A 54 7.14 3.59 -9.55
N LYS A 55 6.32 4.43 -10.21
CA LYS A 55 4.86 4.42 -10.05
C LYS A 55 4.25 3.13 -10.60
N SER A 56 4.72 2.65 -11.76
CA SER A 56 4.28 1.37 -12.32
C SER A 56 4.65 0.19 -11.43
N GLU A 57 5.89 0.14 -10.92
CA GLU A 57 6.33 -0.90 -9.99
C GLU A 57 5.51 -0.91 -8.69
N PHE A 58 5.13 0.28 -8.21
CA PHE A 58 4.28 0.43 -7.04
C PHE A 58 2.86 -0.12 -7.27
N PHE A 59 2.24 0.18 -8.41
CA PHE A 59 0.94 -0.40 -8.75
C PHE A 59 1.00 -1.92 -8.92
N ASP A 60 2.09 -2.45 -9.50
CA ASP A 60 2.29 -3.89 -9.59
C ASP A 60 2.46 -4.53 -8.20
N ALA A 61 3.16 -3.86 -7.28
CA ALA A 61 3.29 -4.30 -5.90
C ALA A 61 1.92 -4.29 -5.18
N LEU A 62 1.13 -3.23 -5.34
CA LEU A 62 -0.25 -3.18 -4.81
C LEU A 62 -1.09 -4.34 -5.33
N LYS A 63 -1.09 -4.61 -6.64
CA LYS A 63 -1.81 -5.75 -7.24
C LYS A 63 -1.34 -7.10 -6.69
N ARG A 64 -0.04 -7.28 -6.44
CA ARG A 64 0.49 -8.52 -5.84
C ARG A 64 0.05 -8.69 -4.39
N LEU A 65 0.07 -7.62 -3.60
CA LEU A 65 -0.39 -7.63 -2.22
C LEU A 65 -1.89 -7.92 -2.13
N GLU A 66 -2.68 -7.34 -3.04
CA GLU A 66 -4.12 -7.58 -3.16
C GLU A 66 -4.42 -9.05 -3.52
N ARG A 67 -3.75 -9.61 -4.55
CA ARG A 67 -3.89 -11.04 -4.90
C ARG A 67 -3.58 -11.98 -3.73
N ARG A 68 -2.64 -11.61 -2.87
CA ARG A 68 -2.26 -12.37 -1.66
C ARG A 68 -3.17 -12.10 -0.46
N ARG A 69 -4.20 -11.25 -0.60
CA ARG A 69 -5.09 -10.79 0.47
C ARG A 69 -4.33 -10.19 1.66
N ILE A 70 -3.21 -9.53 1.39
CA ILE A 70 -2.44 -8.79 2.40
C ILE A 70 -3.05 -7.40 2.58
N ILE A 71 -3.41 -6.77 1.46
CA ILE A 71 -4.17 -5.52 1.44
C ILE A 71 -5.48 -5.72 0.68
N LYS A 72 -6.45 -4.85 0.95
CA LYS A 72 -7.65 -4.67 0.14
C LYS A 72 -7.60 -3.27 -0.47
N ILE A 73 -7.91 -3.14 -1.76
CA ILE A 73 -8.16 -1.83 -2.36
C ILE A 73 -9.67 -1.60 -2.35
N ASP A 74 -10.10 -0.58 -1.62
CA ASP A 74 -11.49 -0.11 -1.66
C ASP A 74 -11.60 1.10 -2.58
N LEU A 75 -12.67 1.13 -3.37
CA LEU A 75 -13.10 2.31 -4.11
C LEU A 75 -14.29 2.85 -3.33
N PRO A 76 -14.17 4.02 -2.68
CA PRO A 76 -15.32 4.69 -2.07
C PRO A 76 -16.33 5.14 -3.15
#